data_AF-A0A7J9IBP7-F1
#
_entry.id   AF-A0A7J9IBP7-F1
#
_cell.length_a   1.000
_cell.length_b   1.000
_cell.length_c   1.000
_cell.angle_alpha   90.00
_cell.angle_beta   90.00
_cell.angle_gamma   90.00
#
_symmetry.space_group_name_H-M   'P 1'
#
loop_
_entity.id
_entity.type
_entity.pdbx_description
1 polymer ?
#
loop_
_entity_poly.entity_id
_entity_poly.type
_entity_poly.pdbx_seq_one_letter_code
_entity_poly.pdbx_strand_id
1 'polypeptide(L)'
;MTDLKRNIVDVPNPSGRGLRYRYFGAMTKLLGVKELFEKPSELRKRRARYDIYMSTNASYYGYRDKEDGILARVEGPTEAKMRTEAEEEWRRVEEIKREVNEVISVEVLRERFCLRKKRM
;
A
#
# COMPACT_ATOMS: atom_id res chain seq x y z
N MET A 1 -54.40 19.35 -32.78
CA MET A 1 -55.72 19.84 -32.36
C MET A 1 -56.77 18.90 -32.95
N THR A 2 -57.70 18.37 -32.16
CA THR A 2 -58.92 17.71 -32.67
C THR A 2 -60.07 18.70 -32.58
N ASP A 3 -60.90 18.80 -33.61
CA ASP A 3 -62.10 19.64 -33.58
C ASP A 3 -63.17 19.05 -32.64
N LEU A 4 -64.16 19.86 -32.26
CA LEU A 4 -65.25 19.52 -31.32
C LEU A 4 -66.07 18.27 -31.67
N LYS A 5 -65.87 17.65 -32.85
CA LYS A 5 -66.50 16.39 -33.27
C LYS A 5 -65.60 15.16 -33.11
N ARG A 6 -64.45 15.27 -32.42
CA ARG A 6 -63.49 14.17 -32.15
C ARG A 6 -63.04 13.39 -33.40
N ASN A 7 -63.05 14.02 -34.57
CA ASN A 7 -62.43 13.44 -35.76
C ASN A 7 -60.93 13.73 -35.74
N ILE A 8 -60.14 12.68 -36.03
CA ILE A 8 -58.68 12.76 -36.14
C ILE A 8 -58.38 13.42 -37.49
N VAL A 9 -57.79 14.61 -37.47
CA VAL A 9 -57.34 15.29 -38.69
C VAL A 9 -56.00 14.68 -39.10
N ASP A 10 -55.99 13.97 -40.24
CA ASP A 10 -54.76 13.44 -40.85
C ASP A 10 -53.95 14.58 -41.49
N VAL A 11 -52.94 15.06 -40.76
CA VAL A 11 -51.94 15.98 -41.30
C VAL A 11 -50.92 15.17 -42.13
N PRO A 12 -50.72 15.47 -43.42
CA PRO A 12 -49.82 14.70 -44.28
C PRO A 12 -48.37 14.83 -43.79
N ASN A 13 -47.78 13.69 -43.42
CA ASN A 13 -46.40 13.60 -42.93
C ASN A 13 -45.47 13.08 -44.05
N PRO A 14 -44.45 13.83 -44.50
CA PRO A 14 -43.63 13.45 -45.66
C PRO A 14 -42.55 12.38 -45.39
N SER A 15 -42.63 11.61 -44.30
CA SER A 15 -41.50 10.76 -43.88
C SER A 15 -41.85 9.36 -43.35
N GLY A 16 -43.08 8.86 -43.58
CA GLY A 16 -43.44 7.44 -43.41
C GLY A 16 -43.31 6.82 -42.00
N ARG A 17 -42.82 7.57 -41.00
CA ARG A 17 -42.82 7.19 -39.58
C ARG A 17 -44.02 7.87 -38.94
N GLY A 18 -44.93 7.10 -38.31
CA GLY A 18 -46.23 7.57 -37.81
C GLY A 18 -46.15 8.80 -36.89
N LEU A 19 -47.30 9.43 -36.58
CA LEU A 19 -47.39 10.66 -35.74
C LEU A 19 -46.60 10.53 -34.43
N ARG A 20 -45.32 10.92 -34.44
CA ARG A 20 -44.48 11.02 -33.24
C ARG A 20 -43.56 12.21 -33.41
N TYR A 21 -43.58 13.05 -32.38
CA TYR A 21 -42.95 14.37 -32.31
C TYR A 21 -41.57 14.42 -32.96
N ARG A 22 -41.40 15.37 -33.89
CA ARG A 22 -40.19 15.60 -34.69
C ARG A 22 -38.94 16.00 -33.88
N TYR A 23 -39.04 16.10 -32.56
CA TYR A 23 -38.05 16.72 -31.68
C TYR A 23 -37.27 15.75 -30.79
N PHE A 24 -37.61 14.45 -30.74
CA PHE A 24 -36.97 13.52 -29.81
C PHE A 24 -35.44 13.36 -30.02
N GLY A 25 -34.97 13.39 -31.27
CA GLY A 25 -33.54 13.17 -31.57
C GLY A 25 -32.62 14.38 -31.35
N ALA A 26 -33.18 15.60 -31.35
CA ALA A 26 -32.44 16.81 -31.01
C ALA A 26 -32.42 17.04 -29.49
N MET A 27 -33.51 16.65 -28.82
CA MET A 27 -33.68 16.85 -27.37
C MET A 27 -32.68 16.03 -26.55
N THR A 28 -32.29 14.84 -27.01
CA THR A 28 -31.28 13.99 -26.35
C THR A 28 -29.87 14.59 -26.34
N LYS A 29 -29.59 15.58 -27.20
CA LYS A 29 -28.29 16.27 -27.27
C LYS A 29 -28.22 17.52 -26.41
N LEU A 30 -29.33 17.95 -25.80
CA LEU A 30 -29.35 19.11 -24.91
C LEU A 30 -28.55 18.84 -23.64
N LEU A 31 -27.81 19.83 -23.17
CA LEU A 31 -27.15 19.81 -21.87
C LEU A 31 -28.22 19.55 -20.79
N GLY A 32 -27.96 18.65 -19.84
CA GLY A 32 -28.95 18.17 -18.86
C GLY A 32 -29.81 16.99 -19.33
N VAL A 33 -30.34 16.99 -20.56
CA VAL A 33 -31.04 15.78 -21.09
C VAL A 33 -30.02 14.69 -21.43
N LYS A 34 -28.90 15.08 -22.03
CA LYS A 34 -27.80 14.16 -22.38
C LYS A 34 -27.26 13.43 -21.14
N GLU A 35 -27.08 14.14 -20.03
CA GLU A 35 -26.55 13.61 -18.78
C GLU A 35 -27.47 12.56 -18.14
N LEU A 36 -28.79 12.71 -18.30
CA LEU A 36 -29.78 11.73 -17.82
C LEU A 36 -29.69 10.38 -18.56
N PHE A 37 -29.17 10.37 -19.79
CA PHE A 37 -29.02 9.17 -20.62
C PHE A 37 -27.56 8.70 -20.73
N GLU A 38 -26.60 9.46 -20.21
CA GLU A 38 -25.18 9.10 -20.22
C GLU A 38 -24.96 7.99 -19.20
N LYS A 39 -24.67 6.77 -19.70
CA LYS A 39 -24.44 5.60 -18.84
C LYS A 39 -23.24 5.93 -17.93
N PRO A 40 -23.36 5.82 -16.60
CA PRO A 40 -22.22 6.02 -15.71
C PRO A 40 -21.09 5.08 -16.16
N SER A 41 -19.86 5.60 -16.14
CA SER A 41 -18.68 4.82 -16.52
C SER A 41 -18.72 3.48 -15.82
N GLU A 42 -18.55 2.38 -16.57
CA GLU A 42 -18.67 1.05 -15.99
C GLU A 42 -17.68 0.92 -14.82
N LEU A 43 -18.23 0.65 -13.63
CA LEU A 43 -17.41 0.44 -12.44
C LEU A 43 -16.46 -0.71 -12.73
N ARG A 44 -15.15 -0.47 -12.53
CA ARG A 44 -14.14 -1.52 -12.67
C ARG A 44 -14.56 -2.70 -11.80
N LYS A 45 -14.80 -3.85 -12.42
CA LYS A 45 -15.13 -5.09 -11.71
C LYS A 45 -13.98 -5.41 -10.76
N ARG A 46 -14.31 -5.63 -9.48
CA ARG A 46 -13.33 -6.15 -8.51
C ARG A 46 -12.93 -7.56 -8.94
N ARG A 47 -11.65 -7.90 -8.76
CA ARG A 47 -11.17 -9.27 -9.01
C ARG A 47 -11.90 -10.25 -8.10
N ALA A 48 -12.34 -11.38 -8.64
CA ALA A 48 -12.91 -12.44 -7.83
C ALA A 48 -11.80 -13.13 -7.03
N ARG A 49 -12.16 -13.79 -5.92
CA ARG A 49 -11.20 -14.58 -5.12
C ARG A 49 -10.51 -15.65 -5.95
N TYR A 50 -11.23 -16.27 -6.88
CA TYR A 50 -10.71 -17.27 -7.81
C TYR A 50 -9.60 -16.70 -8.71
N ASP A 51 -9.80 -15.50 -9.27
CA ASP A 51 -8.80 -14.84 -10.13
C ASP A 51 -7.52 -14.53 -9.36
N ILE A 52 -7.65 -14.12 -8.09
CA ILE A 52 -6.51 -13.87 -7.21
C ILE A 52 -5.76 -15.17 -6.96
N TYR A 53 -6.46 -16.22 -6.55
CA TYR A 53 -5.87 -17.54 -6.29
C TYR A 53 -5.13 -18.09 -7.51
N MET A 54 -5.72 -17.96 -8.70
CA MET A 54 -5.08 -18.36 -9.97
C MET A 54 -3.87 -17.50 -10.33
N SER A 55 -3.87 -16.21 -9.97
CA SER A 55 -2.74 -15.30 -10.22
C SER A 55 -1.60 -15.40 -9.20
N THR A 56 -1.82 -16.11 -8.08
CA THR A 56 -0.81 -16.32 -7.04
C THR A 56 0.25 -17.31 -7.54
N ASN A 57 1.37 -16.77 -8.03
CA ASN A 57 2.49 -17.55 -8.55
C ASN A 57 3.60 -17.74 -7.50
N ALA A 58 4.61 -18.57 -7.79
CA ALA A 58 5.79 -18.74 -6.92
C ALA A 58 6.49 -17.41 -6.56
N SER A 59 6.47 -16.43 -7.47
CA SER A 59 6.96 -15.07 -7.21
C SER A 59 6.24 -14.37 -6.05
N TYR A 60 4.96 -14.66 -5.81
CA TYR A 60 4.23 -14.09 -4.67
C TYR A 60 4.82 -14.54 -3.33
N TYR A 61 5.35 -15.77 -3.28
CA TYR A 61 6.01 -16.32 -2.09
C TYR A 61 7.51 -16.05 -2.05
N GLY A 62 8.02 -15.20 -2.95
CA GLY A 62 9.42 -14.77 -2.95
C GLY A 62 10.42 -15.87 -3.33
N TYR A 63 9.98 -16.98 -3.94
CA TYR A 63 10.89 -18.07 -4.34
C TYR A 63 11.99 -17.61 -5.32
N ARG A 64 11.77 -16.52 -6.06
CA ARG A 64 12.71 -15.98 -7.06
C ARG A 64 13.53 -14.77 -6.57
N ASP A 65 13.19 -14.20 -5.41
CA ASP A 65 13.79 -12.93 -4.95
C ASP A 65 15.29 -13.06 -4.64
N LYS A 66 15.75 -14.28 -4.36
CA LYS A 66 17.17 -14.59 -4.15
C LYS A 66 17.98 -14.59 -5.44
N GLU A 67 17.36 -14.86 -6.58
CA GLU A 67 18.04 -15.00 -7.87
C GLU A 67 18.30 -13.66 -8.55
N ASP A 68 17.44 -12.66 -8.33
CA ASP A 68 17.55 -11.33 -8.95
C ASP A 68 18.70 -10.48 -8.38
N GLY A 69 19.30 -10.89 -7.27
CA GLY A 69 20.44 -10.23 -6.63
C GLY A 69 20.14 -8.85 -6.03
N ILE A 70 18.91 -8.34 -6.16
CA ILE A 70 18.46 -7.06 -5.58
C ILE A 70 18.62 -7.09 -4.06
N LEU A 71 18.20 -8.20 -3.43
CA LEU A 71 18.25 -8.37 -2.00
C LEU A 71 19.70 -8.28 -1.48
N ALA A 72 20.62 -9.02 -2.10
CA ALA A 72 22.03 -9.01 -1.74
C ALA A 72 22.70 -7.62 -1.86
N ARG A 73 22.29 -6.83 -2.86
CA ARG A 73 22.83 -5.46 -3.06
C ARG A 73 22.39 -4.48 -1.97
N VAL A 74 21.20 -4.66 -1.42
CA VAL A 74 20.63 -3.79 -0.38
C VAL A 74 21.03 -4.27 1.03
N GLU A 75 20.97 -5.57 1.27
CA GLU A 75 21.28 -6.17 2.57
C GLU A 75 22.78 -6.14 2.88
N GLY A 76 23.65 -6.49 1.93
CA GLY A 76 25.11 -6.54 2.15
C GLY A 76 25.72 -5.28 2.79
N PRO A 77 25.51 -4.06 2.26
CA PRO A 77 26.06 -2.85 2.87
C PRO A 77 25.41 -2.52 4.22
N THR A 78 24.14 -2.88 4.40
CA THR A 78 23.41 -2.64 5.65
C THR A 78 23.91 -3.58 6.75
N GLU A 79 24.06 -4.86 6.43
CA GLU A 79 24.59 -5.87 7.33
C GLU A 79 26.03 -5.57 7.73
N ALA A 80 26.87 -5.12 6.78
CA ALA A 80 28.24 -4.71 7.09
C ALA A 80 28.29 -3.56 8.11
N LYS A 81 27.44 -2.53 7.94
CA LYS A 81 27.34 -1.42 8.90
C LYS A 81 26.87 -1.89 10.28
N MET A 82 25.82 -2.73 10.31
CA MET A 82 25.31 -3.27 11.57
C MET A 82 26.36 -4.12 12.30
N ARG A 83 27.15 -4.92 11.57
CA ARG A 83 28.26 -5.68 12.16
C ARG A 83 29.32 -4.76 12.74
N THR A 84 29.74 -3.72 12.01
CA THR A 84 30.74 -2.78 12.53
C THR A 84 30.26 -2.05 13.77
N GLU A 85 29.00 -1.59 13.78
CA GLU A 85 28.40 -0.91 14.94
C GLU A 85 28.32 -1.85 16.16
N ALA A 86 27.92 -3.10 15.94
CA ALA A 86 27.86 -4.12 16.99
C ALA A 86 29.25 -4.46 17.54
N GLU A 87 30.28 -4.55 16.70
CA GLU A 87 31.67 -4.79 17.11
C GLU A 87 32.23 -3.61 17.93
N GLU A 88 31.92 -2.38 17.53
CA GLU A 88 32.31 -1.16 18.26
C GLU A 88 31.60 -1.04 19.60
N GLU A 89 30.31 -1.33 19.66
CA GLU A 89 29.56 -1.40 20.92
C GLU A 89 30.14 -2.48 21.83
N TRP A 90 30.36 -3.70 21.31
CA TRP A 90 30.95 -4.79 22.08
C TRP A 90 32.31 -4.40 22.65
N ARG A 91 33.17 -3.77 21.84
CA ARG A 91 34.49 -3.29 22.29
C ARG A 91 34.38 -2.26 23.41
N ARG A 92 33.47 -1.30 23.29
CA ARG A 92 33.21 -0.29 24.34
C ARG A 92 32.73 -0.93 25.63
N VAL A 93 31.80 -1.87 25.54
CA VAL A 93 31.28 -2.61 26.70
C VAL A 93 32.39 -3.42 27.36
N GLU A 94 33.25 -4.08 26.59
CA GLU A 94 34.39 -4.84 27.13
C GLU A 94 35.43 -3.94 27.83
N GLU A 95 35.69 -2.74 27.30
CA GLU A 95 36.57 -1.77 27.95
C GLU A 95 35.99 -1.29 29.29
N ILE A 96 34.72 -0.92 29.31
CA ILE A 96 34.00 -0.54 30.54
C ILE A 96 34.03 -1.70 31.55
N LYS A 97 33.76 -2.94 31.10
CA LYS A 97 33.84 -4.12 31.98
C LYS A 97 35.24 -4.29 32.58
N ARG A 98 36.29 -4.05 31.79
CA ARG A 98 37.67 -4.14 32.27
C ARG A 98 37.96 -3.05 33.31
N GLU A 99 37.56 -1.81 33.05
CA GLU A 99 37.71 -0.70 34.01
C GLU A 99 36.95 -0.98 35.32
N VAL A 100 35.70 -1.43 35.23
CA VAL A 100 34.90 -1.82 36.38
C VAL A 100 35.58 -2.96 37.15
N ASN A 101 36.13 -3.95 36.45
CA ASN A 101 36.84 -5.05 37.09
C ASN A 101 38.14 -4.60 37.80
N GLU A 102 38.89 -3.67 37.21
CA GLU A 102 40.04 -3.01 37.85
C GLU A 102 39.61 -2.28 39.13
N VAL A 103 38.58 -1.44 39.07
CA VAL A 103 38.06 -0.70 40.24
C VAL A 103 37.62 -1.65 41.35
N ILE A 104 36.83 -2.68 41.00
CA ILE A 104 36.39 -3.71 41.96
C ILE A 104 37.60 -4.39 42.60
N SER A 105 38.62 -4.73 41.82
CA SER A 105 39.83 -5.39 42.36
C SER A 105 40.55 -4.51 43.39
N VAL A 106 40.65 -3.19 43.14
CA VAL A 106 41.27 -2.23 44.04
C VAL A 106 40.45 -2.06 45.31
N GLU A 107 39.14 -1.95 45.21
CA GLU A 107 38.24 -1.86 46.37
C GLU A 107 38.33 -3.09 47.27
N VAL A 108 38.30 -4.29 46.67
CA VAL A 108 38.44 -5.56 47.40
C VAL A 108 39.78 -5.64 48.13
N LEU A 109 40.88 -5.22 47.49
CA LEU A 109 42.20 -5.18 48.14
C LEU A 109 42.23 -4.19 49.31
N ARG A 110 41.59 -3.03 49.17
CA ARG A 110 41.51 -1.99 50.19
C ARG A 110 40.70 -2.46 51.41
N GLU A 111 39.55 -3.09 51.19
CA GLU A 111 38.75 -3.69 52.26
C GLU A 111 39.53 -4.77 53.00
N ARG A 112 40.22 -5.66 52.26
CA ARG A 112 41.02 -6.73 52.83
C ARG A 112 42.19 -6.20 53.67
N PHE A 113 42.84 -5.12 53.23
CA PHE A 113 43.89 -4.45 53.99
C PHE A 113 43.34 -3.81 55.28
N CYS A 114 42.19 -3.14 55.21
CA CYS A 114 41.54 -2.52 56.37
C CYS A 114 41.13 -3.56 57.43
N LEU A 115 40.55 -4.69 56.99
CA LEU A 115 40.23 -5.82 57.86
C LEU A 115 41.47 -6.41 58.54
N ARG A 116 42.60 -6.49 57.83
CA ARG A 116 43.87 -6.97 58.40
C ARG A 116 44.43 -6.01 59.45
N LYS A 117 44.34 -4.70 59.23
CA LYS A 117 44.77 -3.69 60.23
C LYS A 117 43.93 -3.68 61.49
N LYS A 118 42.61 -3.94 61.40
CA LYS A 118 41.72 -4.04 62.58
C LYS A 118 41.96 -5.28 63.44
N ARG A 119 42.69 -6.28 62.93
CA ARG A 119 43.02 -7.52 63.65
C ARG A 119 44.40 -7.50 64.33
N MET A 120 45.20 -6.45 64.14
CA MET A 120 46.45 -6.21 64.89
C MET A 120 46.18 -5.19 65.99
#